data_AF-A0A529X6K0-F1
#
_entry.id   AF-A0A529X6K0-F1
#
_cell.length_a   1.000
_cell.length_b   1.000
_cell.length_c   1.000
_cell.angle_alpha   90.00
_cell.angle_beta   90.00
_cell.angle_gamma   90.00
#
_symmetry.space_group_name_H-M   'P 1'
#
loop_
_entity.id
_entity.type
_entity.pdbx_description
1 polymer ?
#
loop_
_entity_poly.entity_id
_entity_poly.type
_entity_poly.pdbx_seq_one_letter_code
_entity_poly.pdbx_strand_id
1 'polypeptide(L)' 'PEKDPDTLALEKLMTDTIGMIVSIEHKGKGGTLRVDYRSLEQLDELCRRLKDER' A
#
# COMPACT_ATOMS: atom_id res chain seq x y z
N PRO A 1 8.71 -18.73 -3.53
CA PRO A 1 8.52 -17.31 -3.16
C PRO A 1 7.06 -16.93 -3.36
N GLU A 2 6.24 -17.35 -2.40
CA GLU A 2 4.81 -17.09 -2.36
C GLU A 2 4.60 -15.66 -1.86
N LYS A 3 3.82 -14.87 -2.59
CA LYS A 3 3.31 -13.60 -2.04
C LYS A 3 2.43 -13.97 -0.86
N ASP A 4 2.77 -13.52 0.34
CA ASP A 4 1.94 -13.72 1.53
C ASP A 4 0.53 -13.22 1.24
N PRO A 5 -0.52 -14.03 1.46
CA PRO A 5 -1.92 -13.64 1.27
C PRO A 5 -2.26 -12.35 1.99
N ASP A 6 -1.64 -12.15 3.16
CA ASP A 6 -1.75 -10.94 3.97
C ASP A 6 -1.27 -9.68 3.24
N THR A 7 -0.16 -9.75 2.49
CA THR A 7 0.32 -8.60 1.71
C THR A 7 -0.56 -8.29 0.50
N LEU A 8 -1.13 -9.31 -0.15
CA LEU A 8 -2.11 -9.14 -1.22
C LEU A 8 -3.42 -8.54 -0.73
N ALA A 9 -3.86 -8.94 0.46
CA ALA A 9 -5.05 -8.40 1.11
C ALA A 9 -4.84 -6.94 1.53
N LEU A 10 -3.69 -6.62 2.12
CA LEU A 10 -3.33 -5.24 2.47
C LEU A 10 -3.27 -4.33 1.24
N GLU A 11 -2.65 -4.80 0.16
CA GLU A 11 -2.54 -4.05 -1.10
C GLU A 11 -3.93 -3.71 -1.65
N LYS A 12 -4.83 -4.70 -1.72
CA LYS A 12 -6.21 -4.48 -2.15
C LYS A 12 -6.97 -3.55 -1.23
N LEU A 13 -6.85 -3.70 0.08
CA LEU A 13 -7.53 -2.84 1.06
C LEU A 13 -7.04 -1.40 0.97
N MET A 14 -5.73 -1.19 0.82
CA MET A 14 -5.16 0.13 0.63
C MET A 14 -5.61 0.73 -0.70
N THR A 15 -5.60 -0.03 -1.79
CA THR A 15 -6.09 0.44 -3.09
C THR A 15 -7.58 0.75 -3.09
N ASP A 16 -8.41 -0.05 -2.41
CA ASP A 16 -9.85 0.18 -2.30
C ASP A 16 -10.17 1.38 -1.41
N THR A 17 -9.48 1.49 -0.27
CA THR A 17 -9.66 2.59 0.68
C THR A 17 -9.22 3.92 0.09
N ILE A 18 -8.05 3.93 -0.55
CA ILE A 18 -7.34 5.13 -1.01
C ILE A 18 -7.65 5.45 -2.48
N GLY A 19 -8.17 4.50 -3.25
CA GLY A 19 -8.45 4.67 -4.69
C GLY A 19 -7.18 4.80 -5.54
N MET A 20 -6.03 4.40 -5.03
CA MET A 20 -4.71 4.53 -5.67
C MET A 20 -4.07 3.15 -5.86
N ILE A 21 -3.22 3.02 -6.88
CA ILE A 21 -2.56 1.76 -7.16
C ILE A 21 -1.43 1.58 -6.15
N VAL A 22 -1.62 0.66 -5.21
CA VAL A 22 -0.59 0.23 -4.27
C VAL A 22 -0.07 -1.11 -4.75
N SER A 23 1.22 -1.34 -4.61
CA SER A 23 1.90 -2.58 -4.96
C SER A 23 2.86 -2.95 -3.86
N ILE A 24 2.65 -4.11 -3.25
CA ILE A 24 3.42 -4.64 -2.16
C ILE A 24 4.19 -5.85 -2.68
N GLU A 25 5.51 -5.74 -2.65
CA GLU A 25 6.42 -6.80 -3.06
C GLU A 25 7.17 -7.30 -1.84
N HIS A 26 6.68 -8.40 -1.25
CA HIS A 26 7.30 -9.04 -0.10
C HIS A 26 8.30 -10.11 -0.57
N LYS A 27 9.59 -9.99 -0.21
CA LYS A 27 10.66 -10.93 -0.56
C LYS A 27 11.50 -11.29 0.67
N GLY A 28 11.17 -12.42 1.29
CA GLY A 28 11.94 -12.97 2.41
C GLY A 28 11.70 -12.18 3.70
N LYS A 29 12.77 -11.58 4.26
CA LYS A 29 12.70 -10.76 5.50
C LYS A 29 12.36 -9.29 5.27
N GLY A 30 12.18 -8.86 4.02
CA GLY A 30 11.93 -7.47 3.68
C GLY A 30 10.88 -7.33 2.59
N GLY A 31 10.13 -6.24 2.64
CA GLY A 31 9.15 -5.87 1.63
C GLY A 31 9.45 -4.51 1.02
N THR A 32 9.09 -4.34 -0.24
CA THR A 32 9.04 -3.04 -0.91
C THR A 32 7.58 -2.68 -1.14
N LEU A 33 7.17 -1.52 -0.64
CA LEU A 33 5.85 -0.96 -0.91
C LEU A 33 6.02 0.16 -1.95
N ARG A 34 5.30 0.04 -3.06
CA ARG A 34 5.26 1.04 -4.14
C ARG A 34 3.85 1.58 -4.23
N VAL A 35 3.73 2.89 -4.26
CA VAL A 35 2.46 3.60 -4.40
C VAL A 35 2.55 4.46 -5.64
N ASP A 36 1.62 4.27 -6.57
CA ASP A 36 1.47 5.12 -7.74
C ASP A 36 0.36 6.14 -7.48
N TYR A 37 0.73 7.42 -7.44
CA TYR A 37 -0.17 8.53 -7.23
C TYR A 37 -0.13 9.46 -8.45
N ARG A 38 -1.30 9.96 -8.86
CA ARG A 38 -1.41 10.90 -10.00
C ARG A 38 -1.26 12.35 -9.60
N SER A 39 -1.34 12.66 -8.31
CA SER A 39 -1.29 14.03 -7.79
C SER A 39 -0.72 14.08 -6.38
N LEU A 40 -0.19 15.23 -5.96
CA LEU A 40 0.37 15.42 -4.62
C LEU A 40 -0.69 15.27 -3.52
N GLU A 41 -1.94 15.68 -3.78
CA GLU A 41 -3.06 15.52 -2.83
C GLU A 41 -3.35 14.05 -2.53
N GLN A 42 -3.21 13.18 -3.54
CA GLN A 42 -3.35 11.75 -3.39
C GLN A 42 -2.26 11.16 -2.46
N LEU A 43 -1.02 11.62 -2.62
CA LEU A 43 0.07 11.23 -1.72
C LEU A 43 -0.19 11.70 -0.27
N ASP A 44 -0.72 12.92 -0.08
CA ASP A 44 -1.01 13.46 1.25
C ASP A 44 -2.12 12.67 1.96
N GLU A 45 -3.18 12.32 1.24
CA GLU A 45 -4.27 11.49 1.76
C GLU A 45 -3.78 10.09 2.19
N LEU A 46 -2.92 9.48 1.38
CA LEU A 46 -2.28 8.20 1.70
C LEU A 46 -1.38 8.31 2.94
N CYS A 47 -0.57 9.36 3.04
CA CYS A 47 0.31 9.61 4.19
C CYS A 47 -0.50 9.85 5.48
N ARG A 48 -1.63 10.54 5.39
CA ARG A 48 -2.56 10.74 6.53
C ARG A 48 -3.17 9.43 7.00
N ARG A 49 -3.69 8.62 6.07
CA ARG A 49 -4.32 7.33 6.42
C ARG A 49 -3.32 6.34 7.00
N LEU A 50 -2.12 6.23 6.43
CA LEU A 50 -1.08 5.33 6.93
C LEU A 50 -0.58 5.73 8.33
N LYS A 51 -0.59 7.02 8.67
CA LYS A 51 -0.22 7.51 10.01
C LYS A 51 -1.27 7.27 11.09
N ASP A 52 -2.52 7.00 10.71
CA ASP A 52 -3.65 6.92 11.65
C ASP A 52 -3.85 5.51 12.25
N GLU A 53 -3.13 4.48 11.76
CA GLU A 53 -3.06 3.19 12.44
C GLU A 53 -2.29 3.32 13.76
N ARG A 54 -3.04 3.61 14.84
CA ARG A 54 -2.59 3.57 16.24
C ARG A 54 -3.36 2.53 17.03
#